data_AF-A0A356R5F3-F1
#
_entry.id   AF-A0A356R5F3-F1
#
_cell.length_a   1.000
_cell.length_b   1.000
_cell.length_c   1.000
_cell.angle_alpha   90.00
_cell.angle_beta   90.00
_cell.angle_gamma   90.00
#
_symmetry.space_group_name_H-M   'P 1'
#
loop_
_entity.id
_entity.type
_entity.pdbx_description
1 polymer ?
#
loop_
_entity_poly.entity_id
_entity_poly.type
_entity_poly.pdbx_seq_one_letter_code
_entity_poly.pdbx_strand_id
1 'polypeptide(L)'
;MTGEVGEMDRLEQKAEDAIANGDPEGAALSIGKAALMANLLAQKKEVHRQIRLLYQAADTLFRGQEQGYRALALFERAGGQPPASQGVCQYLSQAADKVKQSQNDLKALTDFTNESFRERQQRHIGKTQEWEGLLQGLQEDLSC
;
A
#
# COMPACT_ATOMS: atom_id res chain seq x y z
N MET A 1 -6.16 14.73 -14.70
CA MET A 1 -5.38 13.52 -14.32
C MET A 1 -4.09 13.91 -13.60
N THR A 2 -3.31 14.86 -14.12
CA THR A 2 -2.03 15.27 -13.51
C THR A 2 -2.15 15.69 -12.04
N GLY A 3 -3.20 16.43 -11.66
CA GLY A 3 -3.39 16.86 -10.27
C GLY A 3 -3.69 15.71 -9.30
N GLU A 4 -4.48 14.72 -9.70
CA GLU A 4 -4.83 13.57 -8.84
C GLU A 4 -3.67 12.59 -8.70
N VAL A 5 -2.91 12.39 -9.78
CA VAL A 5 -1.68 11.59 -9.74
C VAL A 5 -0.65 12.26 -8.81
N GLY A 6 -0.48 13.58 -8.93
CA GLY A 6 0.42 14.33 -8.06
C GLY A 6 -0.01 14.28 -6.59
N GLU A 7 -1.31 14.42 -6.29
CA GLU A 7 -1.81 14.30 -4.92
C GLU A 7 -1.65 12.88 -4.36
N MET A 8 -1.87 11.86 -5.18
CA MET A 8 -1.62 10.46 -4.80
C MET A 8 -0.16 10.25 -4.40
N ASP A 9 0.79 10.68 -5.25
CA ASP A 9 2.23 10.55 -4.99
C ASP A 9 2.65 11.35 -3.73
N ARG A 10 2.07 12.55 -3.52
CA ARG A 10 2.30 13.35 -2.31
C ARG A 10 1.81 12.67 -1.04
N LEU A 11 0.64 12.01 -1.09
CA LEU A 11 0.06 11.28 0.04
C LEU A 11 0.85 10.00 0.37
N GLU A 12 1.39 9.34 -0.66
CA GLU A 12 2.31 8.21 -0.51
C GLU A 12 3.58 8.66 0.23
N GLN A 13 4.25 9.74 -0.23
CA GLN A 13 5.41 10.30 0.46
C GLN A 13 5.08 10.72 1.90
N LYS A 14 3.92 11.36 2.12
CA LYS A 14 3.51 11.76 3.46
C LYS A 14 3.34 10.57 4.40
N ALA A 15 2.93 9.41 3.89
CA ALA A 15 2.83 8.21 4.70
C ALA A 15 4.22 7.68 5.10
N GLU A 16 5.18 7.71 4.19
CA GLU A 16 6.58 7.36 4.45
C GLU A 16 7.21 8.31 5.49
N ASP A 17 6.98 9.61 5.36
CA ASP A 17 7.46 10.60 6.31
C ASP A 17 6.84 10.38 7.70
N ALA A 18 5.55 10.04 7.77
CA ALA A 18 4.87 9.78 9.03
C ALA A 18 5.44 8.54 9.73
N ILE A 19 5.62 7.42 9.02
CA ILE A 19 6.21 6.22 9.63
C ILE A 19 7.66 6.46 10.06
N ALA A 20 8.45 7.20 9.28
CA ALA A 20 9.82 7.57 9.64
C ALA A 20 9.89 8.40 10.93
N ASN A 21 8.83 9.13 11.25
CA ASN A 21 8.69 9.90 12.49
C ASN A 21 8.02 9.12 13.63
N GLY A 22 7.78 7.81 13.48
CA GLY A 22 7.13 6.99 14.49
C GLY A 22 5.63 7.25 14.64
N ASP A 23 4.96 7.70 13.57
CA ASP A 23 3.52 7.92 13.53
C ASP A 23 2.82 6.95 12.57
N PRO A 24 2.62 5.67 12.98
CA PRO A 24 1.94 4.68 12.14
C PRO A 24 0.47 5.04 11.89
N GLU A 25 -0.18 5.80 12.78
CA GLU A 25 -1.56 6.25 12.55
C GLU A 25 -1.64 7.31 11.44
N GLY A 26 -0.76 8.30 11.47
CA GLY A 26 -0.61 9.29 10.41
C GLY A 26 -0.20 8.69 9.08
N ALA A 27 0.64 7.65 9.11
CA ALA A 27 1.02 6.86 7.94
C ALA A 27 -0.20 6.13 7.34
N ALA A 28 -0.96 5.41 8.17
CA ALA A 28 -2.19 4.74 7.75
C ALA A 28 -3.20 5.71 7.13
N LEU A 29 -3.41 6.87 7.75
CA LEU A 29 -4.35 7.87 7.25
C LEU A 29 -3.91 8.43 5.89
N SER A 30 -2.61 8.72 5.73
CA SER A 30 -2.08 9.32 4.51
C SER A 30 -2.12 8.32 3.36
N ILE A 31 -1.68 7.08 3.58
CA ILE A 31 -1.68 6.05 2.53
C ILE A 31 -3.10 5.60 2.18
N GLY A 32 -4.03 5.56 3.15
CA GLY A 32 -5.45 5.29 2.87
C GLY A 32 -6.08 6.35 1.97
N LYS A 33 -5.66 7.62 2.08
CA LYS A 33 -6.05 8.67 1.13
C LYS A 33 -5.41 8.47 -0.23
N ALA A 34 -4.14 8.04 -0.31
CA ALA A 34 -3.50 7.69 -1.57
C ALA A 34 -4.24 6.54 -2.28
N ALA A 35 -4.70 5.52 -1.53
CA ALA A 35 -5.54 4.44 -2.04
C ALA A 35 -6.84 4.97 -2.67
N LEU A 36 -7.52 5.90 -1.98
CA LEU A 36 -8.71 6.55 -2.52
C LEU A 36 -8.40 7.29 -3.84
N MET A 37 -7.28 8.01 -3.91
CA MET A 37 -6.87 8.71 -5.14
C MET A 37 -6.57 7.73 -6.29
N ALA A 38 -5.88 6.63 -6.03
CA ALA A 38 -5.64 5.56 -7.00
C ALA A 38 -6.97 4.98 -7.52
N ASN A 39 -7.91 4.72 -6.61
CA ASN A 39 -9.23 4.23 -6.96
C ASN A 39 -10.01 5.22 -7.85
N LEU A 40 -9.98 6.51 -7.52
CA LEU A 40 -10.60 7.57 -8.33
C LEU A 40 -9.98 7.64 -9.74
N LEU A 41 -8.66 7.51 -9.85
CA LEU A 41 -7.95 7.47 -11.13
C LEU A 41 -8.38 6.25 -11.98
N ALA A 42 -8.57 5.09 -11.36
CA ALA A 42 -9.03 3.88 -12.04
C ALA A 42 -10.49 3.98 -12.53
N GLN A 43 -11.34 4.72 -11.82
CA GLN A 43 -12.75 4.87 -12.19
C GLN A 43 -13.00 5.84 -13.36
N LYS A 44 -11.98 6.56 -13.83
CA LYS A 44 -12.14 7.51 -14.93
C LYS A 44 -12.53 6.79 -16.23
N LYS A 45 -13.58 7.30 -16.88
CA LYS A 45 -14.17 6.67 -18.07
C LYS A 45 -13.19 6.63 -19.25
N GLU A 46 -12.46 7.73 -19.46
CA GLU A 46 -11.51 7.91 -20.58
C GLU A 46 -10.16 7.18 -20.42
N VAL A 47 -9.98 6.39 -19.36
CA VAL A 47 -8.69 5.74 -19.09
C VAL A 47 -8.59 4.38 -19.79
N HIS A 48 -7.50 4.19 -20.52
CA HIS A 48 -7.19 2.93 -21.19
C HIS A 48 -7.16 1.76 -20.19
N ARG A 49 -7.62 0.56 -20.60
CA ARG A 49 -7.79 -0.60 -19.70
C ARG A 49 -6.53 -0.92 -18.88
N GLN A 50 -5.36 -0.89 -19.51
CA GLN A 50 -4.09 -1.19 -18.85
C GLN A 50 -3.76 -0.17 -17.74
N ILE A 51 -4.00 1.12 -17.99
CA ILE A 51 -3.80 2.20 -17.00
C ILE A 51 -4.80 2.06 -15.85
N ARG A 52 -6.04 1.67 -16.15
CA ARG A 52 -7.06 1.38 -15.14
C ARG A 52 -6.61 0.25 -14.20
N LEU A 53 -6.11 -0.84 -14.77
CA LEU A 53 -5.60 -1.98 -14.00
C LEU A 53 -4.37 -1.60 -13.17
N LEU A 54 -3.47 -0.76 -13.69
CA LEU A 54 -2.32 -0.23 -12.92
C LEU A 54 -2.79 0.51 -11.67
N TYR A 55 -3.78 1.40 -11.79
CA TYR A 55 -4.30 2.14 -10.63
C TYR A 55 -5.16 1.27 -9.70
N GLN A 56 -5.85 0.24 -10.20
CA GLN A 56 -6.52 -0.75 -9.34
C GLN A 56 -5.50 -1.52 -8.50
N ALA A 57 -4.38 -1.93 -9.10
CA ALA A 57 -3.33 -2.60 -8.36
C ALA A 57 -2.66 -1.66 -7.35
N ALA A 58 -2.48 -0.38 -7.69
CA ALA A 58 -1.99 0.63 -6.74
C ALA A 58 -2.93 0.85 -5.55
N ASP A 59 -4.26 0.95 -5.78
CA ASP A 59 -5.27 0.99 -4.70
C ASP A 59 -5.15 -0.23 -3.78
N THR A 60 -5.06 -1.43 -4.35
CA THR A 60 -4.87 -2.67 -3.58
C THR A 60 -3.58 -2.66 -2.76
N LEU A 61 -2.45 -2.21 -3.33
CA LEU A 61 -1.18 -2.06 -2.61
C LEU A 61 -1.34 -1.10 -1.43
N PHE A 62 -1.83 0.12 -1.68
CA PHE A 62 -1.95 1.16 -0.67
C PHE A 62 -2.90 0.77 0.46
N ARG A 63 -3.93 -0.03 0.19
CA ARG A 63 -4.78 -0.62 1.24
C ARG A 63 -4.05 -1.69 2.05
N GLY A 64 -3.16 -2.46 1.44
CA GLY A 64 -2.28 -3.36 2.17
C GLY A 64 -1.38 -2.59 3.14
N GLN A 65 -0.77 -1.51 2.65
CA GLN A 65 0.07 -0.61 3.46
C GLN A 65 -0.71 0.04 4.60
N GLU A 66 -1.91 0.54 4.32
CA GLU A 66 -2.83 1.08 5.33
C GLU A 66 -3.09 0.06 6.45
N GLN A 67 -3.38 -1.19 6.10
CA GLN A 67 -3.66 -2.24 7.08
C GLN A 67 -2.42 -2.58 7.92
N GLY A 68 -1.24 -2.65 7.31
CA GLY A 68 0.01 -2.87 8.04
C GLY A 68 0.30 -1.75 9.04
N TYR A 69 0.17 -0.49 8.61
CA TYR A 69 0.33 0.66 9.51
C TYR A 69 -0.72 0.70 10.63
N ARG A 70 -1.98 0.37 10.33
CA ARG A 70 -3.02 0.23 11.37
C ARG A 70 -2.68 -0.87 12.37
N ALA A 71 -2.13 -1.99 11.92
CA ALA A 71 -1.70 -3.06 12.81
C ALA A 71 -0.63 -2.56 13.80
N LEU A 72 0.39 -1.84 13.29
CA LEU A 72 1.43 -1.23 14.12
C LEU A 72 0.85 -0.23 15.13
N ALA A 73 0.01 0.71 14.68
CA ALA A 73 -0.61 1.68 15.57
C ALA A 73 -1.47 1.01 16.66
N LEU A 74 -2.20 -0.05 16.33
CA LEU A 74 -2.97 -0.82 17.29
C LEU A 74 -2.08 -1.57 18.29
N PHE A 75 -0.97 -2.15 17.82
CA PHE A 75 -0.01 -2.84 18.68
C PHE A 75 0.66 -1.88 19.67
N GLU A 76 1.11 -0.72 19.20
CA GLU A 76 1.72 0.33 20.05
C GLU A 76 0.73 0.83 21.11
N ARG A 77 -0.52 1.10 20.72
CA ARG A 77 -1.58 1.50 21.66
C ARG A 77 -1.90 0.44 22.71
N ALA A 78 -1.68 -0.83 22.39
CA ALA A 78 -1.86 -1.96 23.31
C ALA A 78 -0.64 -2.21 24.22
N GLY A 79 0.41 -1.39 24.13
CA GLY A 79 1.61 -1.48 24.97
C GLY A 79 2.83 -2.10 24.28
N GLY A 80 2.71 -2.49 23.00
CA GLY A 80 3.86 -2.86 22.17
C GLY A 80 4.62 -4.12 22.59
N GLN A 81 3.95 -5.07 23.27
CA GLN A 81 4.57 -6.32 23.72
C GLN A 81 3.96 -7.54 23.01
N PRO A 82 4.77 -8.39 22.35
CA PRO A 82 4.30 -9.66 21.83
C PRO A 82 3.84 -10.61 22.96
N PRO A 83 2.89 -11.53 22.69
CA PRO A 83 2.20 -11.70 21.42
C PRO A 83 1.20 -10.57 21.15
N ALA A 84 1.11 -10.15 19.90
CA ALA A 84 0.11 -9.18 19.49
C ALA A 84 -1.32 -9.75 19.63
N SER A 85 -2.30 -8.87 19.77
CA SER A 85 -3.69 -9.30 19.82
C SER A 85 -4.14 -9.93 18.51
N GLN A 86 -5.18 -10.78 18.56
CA GLN A 86 -5.78 -11.39 17.37
C GLN A 86 -6.16 -10.35 16.30
N GLY A 87 -6.64 -9.18 16.71
CA GLY A 87 -6.98 -8.10 15.79
C GLY A 87 -5.78 -7.56 15.03
N VAL A 88 -4.64 -7.36 15.70
CA VAL A 88 -3.38 -6.93 15.06
C VAL A 88 -2.92 -7.96 14.04
N CYS A 89 -2.88 -9.24 14.43
CA CYS A 89 -2.46 -10.32 13.52
C CYS A 89 -3.41 -10.46 12.31
N GLN A 90 -4.71 -10.26 12.51
CA GLN A 90 -5.68 -10.23 11.41
C GLN A 90 -5.41 -9.08 10.44
N TYR A 91 -5.08 -7.88 10.93
CA TYR A 91 -4.71 -6.76 10.05
C TYR A 91 -3.44 -7.07 9.25
N LEU A 92 -2.42 -7.67 9.86
CA LEU A 92 -1.18 -8.06 9.15
C LEU A 92 -1.43 -9.13 8.08
N SER A 93 -2.25 -10.13 8.38
CA SER A 93 -2.63 -11.15 7.40
C SER A 93 -3.37 -10.54 6.21
N GLN A 94 -4.33 -9.64 6.46
CA GLN A 94 -5.06 -8.97 5.39
C GLN A 94 -4.14 -8.04 4.57
N ALA A 95 -3.19 -7.36 5.23
CA ALA A 95 -2.19 -6.55 4.57
C ALA A 95 -1.36 -7.41 3.60
N ALA A 96 -0.90 -8.58 4.05
CA ALA A 96 -0.09 -9.49 3.25
C ALA A 96 -0.86 -10.01 2.03
N ASP A 97 -2.14 -10.40 2.22
CA ASP A 97 -3.00 -10.84 1.13
C ASP A 97 -3.17 -9.75 0.05
N LYS A 98 -3.37 -8.50 0.47
CA LYS A 98 -3.51 -7.35 -0.45
C LYS A 98 -2.21 -7.04 -1.19
N VAL A 99 -1.07 -7.02 -0.49
CA VAL A 99 0.23 -6.78 -1.10
C VAL A 99 0.52 -7.85 -2.16
N LYS A 100 0.27 -9.12 -1.82
CA LYS A 100 0.41 -10.24 -2.74
C LYS A 100 -0.53 -10.15 -3.95
N GLN A 101 -1.80 -9.79 -3.72
CA GLN A 101 -2.76 -9.57 -4.79
C GLN A 101 -2.27 -8.46 -5.75
N SER A 102 -1.88 -7.31 -5.22
CA SER A 102 -1.36 -6.19 -6.01
C SER A 102 -0.11 -6.60 -6.81
N GLN A 103 0.81 -7.33 -6.19
CA GLN A 103 2.01 -7.83 -6.87
C GLN A 103 1.65 -8.71 -8.08
N ASN A 104 0.70 -9.63 -7.90
CA ASN A 104 0.24 -10.50 -8.98
C ASN A 104 -0.40 -9.68 -10.12
N ASP A 105 -1.27 -8.72 -9.78
CA ASP A 105 -1.94 -7.87 -10.75
C ASP A 105 -0.92 -7.02 -11.53
N LEU A 106 0.08 -6.43 -10.86
CA LEU A 106 1.13 -5.62 -11.48
C LEU A 106 2.04 -6.44 -12.39
N LYS A 107 2.39 -7.67 -12.00
CA LYS A 107 3.23 -8.58 -12.81
C LYS A 107 2.45 -9.16 -14.00
N ALA A 108 1.13 -9.25 -13.92
CA ALA A 108 0.28 -9.69 -15.02
C ALA A 108 0.07 -8.60 -16.10
N LEU A 109 0.36 -7.34 -15.78
CA LEU A 109 0.32 -6.26 -16.76
C LEU A 109 1.49 -6.39 -17.75
N THR A 110 1.16 -6.32 -19.04
CA THR A 110 2.15 -6.07 -20.08
C THR A 110 2.90 -4.77 -19.80
N ASP A 111 4.14 -4.66 -20.28
CA ASP A 111 4.90 -3.43 -20.13
C ASP A 111 4.22 -2.25 -20.85
N PHE A 112 4.27 -1.08 -20.22
CA PHE A 112 3.79 0.16 -20.84
C PHE A 112 4.81 0.69 -21.85
N THR A 113 4.33 1.13 -23.02
CA THR A 113 5.15 1.87 -24.00
C THR A 113 5.51 3.26 -23.51
N ASN A 114 4.61 3.90 -22.75
CA ASN A 114 4.86 5.17 -22.09
C ASN A 114 5.77 5.00 -20.87
N GLU A 115 6.87 5.75 -20.84
CA GLU A 115 7.91 5.68 -19.79
C GLU A 115 7.35 5.93 -18.39
N SER A 116 6.57 7.01 -18.19
CA SER A 116 6.01 7.34 -16.86
C SER A 116 5.12 6.24 -16.26
N PHE A 117 4.35 5.53 -17.09
CA PHE A 117 3.51 4.42 -16.60
C PHE A 117 4.34 3.17 -16.34
N ARG A 118 5.40 2.94 -17.14
CA ARG A 118 6.35 1.85 -16.91
C ARG A 118 7.11 2.03 -15.61
N GLU A 119 7.66 3.21 -15.37
CA GLU A 119 8.36 3.54 -14.13
C GLU A 119 7.43 3.39 -12.91
N ARG A 120 6.19 3.83 -13.03
CA ARG A 120 5.18 3.66 -11.98
C ARG A 120 4.86 2.18 -11.71
N GLN A 121 4.67 1.38 -12.74
CA GLN A 121 4.48 -0.06 -12.60
C GLN A 121 5.67 -0.69 -11.87
N GLN A 122 6.90 -0.40 -12.30
CA GLN A 122 8.11 -0.95 -11.68
C GLN A 122 8.29 -0.48 -10.23
N ARG A 123 8.01 0.79 -9.93
CA ARG A 123 8.02 1.32 -8.57
C ARG A 123 7.02 0.58 -7.68
N HIS A 124 5.80 0.37 -8.14
CA HIS A 124 4.80 -0.36 -7.36
C HIS A 124 5.16 -1.84 -7.19
N ILE A 125 5.77 -2.48 -8.20
CA ILE A 125 6.31 -3.85 -8.06
C ILE A 125 7.39 -3.88 -6.97
N GLY A 126 8.36 -2.96 -6.99
CA GLY A 126 9.39 -2.87 -5.95
C GLY A 126 8.77 -2.70 -4.56
N LYS A 127 7.82 -1.78 -4.42
CA LYS A 127 7.09 -1.58 -3.15
C LYS A 127 6.35 -2.81 -2.67
N THR A 128 5.73 -3.60 -3.56
CA THR A 128 5.07 -4.84 -3.13
C THR A 128 6.08 -5.85 -2.57
N GLN A 129 7.30 -5.93 -3.12
CA GLN A 129 8.33 -6.84 -2.63
C GLN A 129 8.89 -6.39 -1.28
N GLU A 130 9.13 -5.09 -1.11
CA GLU A 130 9.53 -4.50 0.17
C GLU A 130 8.49 -4.76 1.26
N TRP A 131 7.21 -4.56 0.93
CA TRP A 131 6.12 -4.76 1.88
C TRP A 131 5.83 -6.22 2.19
N GLU A 132 6.05 -7.12 1.24
CA GLU A 132 5.95 -8.57 1.49
C GLU A 132 6.96 -9.00 2.56
N GLY A 133 8.23 -8.57 2.43
CA GLY A 133 9.26 -8.84 3.43
C GLY A 133 8.98 -8.16 4.78
N LEU A 134 8.54 -6.90 4.76
CA LEU A 134 8.19 -6.16 5.98
C LEU A 134 7.05 -6.83 6.74
N LEU A 135 5.97 -7.22 6.05
CA LEU A 135 4.81 -7.82 6.70
C LEU A 135 5.12 -9.20 7.25
N GLN A 136 5.93 -10.00 6.55
CA GLN A 136 6.42 -11.27 7.07
C GLN A 136 7.23 -11.05 8.36
N GLY A 137 8.20 -10.13 8.34
CA GLY A 137 8.99 -9.80 9.52
C GLY A 137 8.14 -9.33 10.69
N LEU A 138 7.15 -8.47 10.44
CA LEU A 138 6.21 -8.02 11.48
C LEU A 138 5.37 -9.17 12.05
N GLN A 139 4.92 -10.12 11.24
CA GLN A 139 4.18 -11.27 11.75
C GLN A 139 5.04 -12.11 12.70
N GLU A 140 6.29 -12.37 12.32
CA GLU A 140 7.26 -13.10 13.15
C GLU A 140 7.58 -12.34 14.45
N ASP A 141 7.95 -11.05 14.35
CA ASP A 141 8.34 -10.22 15.48
C ASP A 141 7.20 -10.01 16.50
N LEU A 142 5.96 -9.91 16.00
CA LEU A 142 4.77 -9.71 16.81
C LEU A 142 4.18 -11.02 17.33
N SER A 143 4.79 -12.16 17.01
CA SER A 143 4.32 -13.51 17.36
C SER A 143 2.88 -13.76 16.91
N CYS A 144 2.59 -13.31 15.68
CA CYS A 144 1.51 -13.82 14.85
C CYS A 144 1.97 -15.12 14.16
#